data_AF-A0A1W9UC77-F1
#
_entry.id   AF-A0A1W9UC77-F1
#
_cell.length_a   1.000
_cell.length_b   1.000
_cell.length_c   1.000
_cell.angle_alpha   90.00
_cell.angle_beta   90.00
_cell.angle_gamma   90.00
#
_symmetry.space_group_name_H-M   'P 1'
#
loop_
_entity.id
_entity.type
_entity.pdbx_description
1 polymer ?
#
loop_
_entity_poly.entity_id
_entity_poly.type
_entity_poly.pdbx_seq_one_letter_code
_entity_poly.pdbx_strand_id
1 'polypeptide(L)'
;MTISTTTAKRRINVTFPVEVLKLVDAVVRPRERNQFIVQAAEEAARREQLRKALDASAGAWKLEDYPELATPEDVNHWIRQLREYGHSSYDWDTQLAEDMQDEPLSS
;
A
#
# COMPACT_ATOMS: atom_id res chain seq x y z
N MET A 1 17.16 16.29 -16.52
CA MET A 1 15.82 16.49 -17.13
C MET A 1 14.79 16.35 -16.03
N THR A 2 14.06 17.41 -15.70
CA THR A 2 13.02 17.41 -14.66
C THR A 2 11.68 17.05 -15.30
N ILE A 3 11.13 15.87 -14.98
CA ILE A 3 9.78 15.48 -15.39
C ILE A 3 8.75 16.16 -14.50
N SER A 4 8.16 17.26 -14.98
CA SER A 4 6.99 17.87 -14.34
C SER A 4 5.76 17.04 -14.67
N THR A 5 5.40 16.07 -13.81
CA THR A 5 4.20 15.24 -13.98
C THR A 5 2.95 16.10 -13.77
N THR A 6 2.42 16.69 -14.85
CA THR A 6 1.13 17.39 -14.82
C THR A 6 0.03 16.35 -14.65
N THR A 7 -0.47 16.20 -13.42
CA THR A 7 -1.56 15.28 -13.11
C THR A 7 -2.86 15.77 -13.77
N ALA A 8 -3.39 14.98 -14.71
CA ALA A 8 -4.65 15.29 -15.38
C ALA A 8 -5.81 15.31 -14.37
N LYS A 9 -6.63 16.38 -14.39
CA LYS A 9 -7.79 16.55 -13.50
C LYS A 9 -9.09 16.45 -14.29
N ARG A 10 -10.06 15.68 -13.80
CA ARG A 10 -11.42 15.60 -14.34
C ARG A 10 -12.41 16.23 -13.36
N ARG A 11 -13.26 17.14 -13.85
CA ARG A 11 -14.32 17.73 -13.03
C ARG A 11 -15.51 16.77 -12.94
N ILE A 12 -16.03 16.59 -11.73
CA ILE A 12 -17.25 15.85 -11.45
C ILE A 12 -18.21 16.76 -10.67
N ASN A 13 -19.52 16.55 -10.83
CA ASN A 13 -20.54 17.22 -10.03
C ASN A 13 -20.97 16.27 -8.91
N VAL A 14 -20.85 16.71 -7.66
CA VAL A 14 -21.21 15.92 -6.46
C VAL A 14 -22.15 16.75 -5.60
N THR A 15 -23.27 16.15 -5.20
CA THR A 15 -24.25 16.79 -4.32
C THR A 15 -23.90 16.50 -2.86
N PHE A 16 -23.81 17.55 -2.05
CA PHE A 16 -23.56 17.43 -0.60
C PHE A 16 -24.83 17.79 0.18
N PRO A 17 -25.16 17.04 1.24
CA PRO A 17 -26.15 17.50 2.22
C PRO A 17 -25.73 18.83 2.82
N VAL A 18 -26.69 19.74 3.00
CA VAL A 18 -26.44 21.10 3.49
C VAL A 18 -25.71 21.09 4.84
N GLU A 19 -26.10 20.20 5.75
CA GLU A 19 -25.49 20.10 7.08
C GLU A 19 -24.02 19.65 7.01
N VAL A 20 -23.68 18.74 6.11
CA VAL A 20 -22.29 18.30 5.91
C VAL A 20 -21.46 19.45 5.33
N LEU A 21 -22.02 20.20 4.38
CA LEU A 21 -21.31 21.34 3.79
C LEU A 21 -21.05 22.44 4.83
N LYS A 22 -22.01 22.72 5.73
CA LYS A 22 -21.83 23.66 6.85
C LYS A 22 -20.69 23.23 7.78
N LEU A 23 -20.58 21.93 8.07
CA LEU A 23 -19.48 21.40 8.89
C LEU A 23 -18.13 21.60 8.20
N VAL A 24 -18.04 21.32 6.91
CA VAL A 24 -16.81 21.57 6.14
C VAL A 24 -16.47 23.06 6.16
N ASP A 25 -17.45 23.94 5.98
CA ASP A 25 -17.24 25.38 5.97
C ASP A 25 -16.85 25.96 7.34
N ALA A 26 -17.22 25.31 8.43
CA ALA A 26 -16.81 25.69 9.78
C ALA A 26 -15.34 25.35 10.07
N VAL A 27 -14.80 24.32 9.42
CA VAL A 27 -13.44 23.81 9.67
C VAL A 27 -12.44 24.32 8.63
N VAL A 28 -12.88 24.51 7.38
CA VAL A 28 -12.01 24.79 6.24
C VAL A 28 -11.98 26.28 5.93
N ARG A 29 -10.78 26.81 5.67
CA ARG A 29 -10.60 28.22 5.29
C ARG A 29 -11.18 28.51 3.90
N PRO A 30 -11.50 29.77 3.60
CA PRO A 30 -11.92 30.16 2.26
C PRO A 30 -10.91 29.67 1.20
N ARG A 31 -11.42 29.10 0.10
CA ARG A 31 -10.65 28.57 -1.06
C ARG A 31 -9.93 27.23 -0.84
N GLU A 32 -9.95 26.65 0.36
CA GLU A 32 -9.33 25.34 0.64
C GLU A 32 -10.31 24.17 0.56
N ARG A 33 -11.61 24.43 0.35
CA ARG A 33 -12.68 23.42 0.33
C ARG A 33 -12.39 22.25 -0.61
N ASN A 34 -11.96 22.52 -1.84
CA ASN A 34 -11.67 21.46 -2.81
C ASN A 34 -10.48 20.60 -2.37
N GLN A 35 -9.43 21.21 -1.81
CA GLN A 35 -8.28 20.47 -1.31
C GLN A 35 -8.67 19.55 -0.16
N PHE A 36 -9.46 20.06 0.78
CA PHE A 36 -9.97 19.27 1.90
C PHE A 36 -10.81 18.08 1.42
N ILE A 37 -11.74 18.30 0.49
CA ILE A 37 -12.59 17.22 -0.05
C ILE A 37 -11.76 16.17 -0.79
N VAL A 38 -10.79 16.59 -1.61
CA VAL A 38 -9.91 15.66 -2.34
C VAL A 38 -9.09 14.82 -1.37
N GLN A 39 -8.49 15.44 -0.35
CA GLN A 39 -7.71 14.73 0.66
C GLN A 39 -8.57 13.72 1.43
N ALA A 40 -9.75 14.15 1.91
CA ALA A 40 -10.66 13.26 2.63
C ALA A 40 -11.13 12.08 1.76
N ALA A 41 -11.39 12.32 0.47
CA ALA A 41 -11.76 11.27 -0.46
C ALA A 41 -10.61 10.28 -0.71
N GLU A 42 -9.38 10.76 -0.83
CA GLU A 42 -8.19 9.93 -0.99
C GLU A 42 -7.94 9.05 0.25
N GLU A 43 -7.99 9.63 1.45
CA GLU A 43 -7.84 8.88 2.70
C GLU A 43 -8.93 7.81 2.86
N ALA A 44 -10.18 8.15 2.56
CA ALA A 44 -11.30 7.21 2.60
C ALA A 44 -11.12 6.08 1.57
N ALA A 45 -10.71 6.40 0.34
CA ALA A 45 -10.49 5.42 -0.71
C ALA A 45 -9.36 4.43 -0.37
N ARG A 46 -8.23 4.94 0.16
CA ARG A 46 -7.11 4.09 0.60
C ARG A 46 -7.53 3.16 1.74
N ARG A 47 -8.33 3.66 2.69
CA ARG A 47 -8.86 2.82 3.79
C ARG A 47 -9.72 1.69 3.26
N GLU A 48 -10.62 1.95 2.32
CA GLU A 48 -11.46 0.90 1.74
C GLU A 48 -10.63 -0.08 0.89
N GLN A 49 -9.62 0.40 0.16
CA GLN A 49 -8.69 -0.47 -0.55
C GLN A 49 -7.95 -1.41 0.40
N LEU A 50 -7.42 -0.88 1.50
CA LEU A 50 -6.76 -1.70 2.54
C LEU A 50 -7.75 -2.71 3.14
N ARG A 51 -8.97 -2.28 3.47
CA ARG A 51 -10.00 -3.18 4.01
C ARG A 51 -10.26 -4.35 3.07
N LYS A 52 -10.42 -4.09 1.78
CA LYS A 52 -10.60 -5.14 0.76
C LYS A 52 -9.40 -6.05 0.64
N ALA A 53 -8.18 -5.51 0.73
CA ALA A 53 -6.96 -6.31 0.70
C ALA A 53 -6.88 -7.24 1.91
N LEU A 54 -7.19 -6.74 3.10
CA LEU A 54 -7.23 -7.55 4.34
C LEU A 54 -8.29 -8.65 4.25
N ASP A 55 -9.49 -8.33 3.76
CA ASP A 55 -10.56 -9.31 3.54
C ASP A 55 -10.12 -10.38 2.54
N ALA A 56 -9.46 -9.98 1.44
CA ALA A 56 -8.98 -10.91 0.42
C ALA A 56 -7.80 -11.78 0.89
N SER A 57 -6.96 -11.26 1.78
CA SER A 57 -5.83 -11.99 2.36
C SER A 57 -6.24 -12.82 3.60
N ALA A 58 -7.50 -12.76 4.02
CA ALA A 58 -7.96 -13.53 5.18
C ALA A 58 -7.76 -15.04 4.91
N GLY A 59 -6.97 -15.69 5.76
CA GLY A 59 -6.63 -17.10 5.60
C GLY A 59 -5.58 -17.39 4.52
N ALA A 60 -4.94 -16.36 3.95
CA ALA A 60 -3.78 -16.52 3.07
C ALA A 60 -2.53 -17.00 3.84
N TRP A 61 -2.53 -16.84 5.17
CA TRP A 61 -1.50 -17.34 6.06
C TRP A 61 -2.13 -18.33 7.04
N LYS A 62 -1.72 -19.60 6.98
CA LYS A 62 -2.20 -20.64 7.89
C LYS A 62 -1.02 -21.24 8.65
N LEU A 63 -1.26 -21.64 9.89
CA LEU A 63 -0.20 -22.20 10.74
C LEU A 63 0.29 -23.55 10.21
N GLU A 64 -0.61 -24.32 9.58
CA GLU A 64 -0.30 -25.62 9.00
C GLU A 64 0.67 -25.53 7.82
N ASP A 65 0.70 -24.38 7.14
CA ASP A 65 1.59 -24.13 6.01
C ASP A 65 3.01 -23.71 6.48
N TYR A 66 3.17 -23.32 7.76
CA TYR A 66 4.42 -22.80 8.33
C TYR A 66 4.70 -23.35 9.75
N PRO A 67 4.93 -24.66 9.91
CA PRO A 67 5.17 -25.29 11.21
C PRO A 67 6.44 -24.75 11.90
N GLU A 68 7.43 -24.27 11.15
CA GLU A 68 8.67 -23.66 11.66
C GLU A 68 8.46 -22.30 12.33
N LEU A 69 7.24 -21.76 12.29
CA LEU A 69 6.85 -20.52 12.97
C LEU A 69 5.76 -20.78 14.04
N ALA A 70 5.51 -22.05 14.38
CA ALA A 70 4.39 -22.43 15.25
C ALA A 70 4.56 -22.01 16.71
N THR A 71 5.79 -22.04 17.23
CA THR A 71 6.11 -21.64 18.60
C THR A 71 7.18 -20.53 18.64
N PRO A 72 7.27 -19.76 19.75
CA PRO A 72 8.36 -18.81 19.93
C PRO A 72 9.75 -19.45 19.78
N GLU A 73 9.92 -20.70 20.22
CA GLU A 73 11.15 -21.47 20.06
C GLU A 73 11.45 -21.78 18.58
N ASP A 74 10.45 -22.16 17.80
CA ASP A 74 10.59 -22.43 16.36
C ASP A 74 10.95 -21.14 15.60
N VAL A 75 10.29 -20.03 15.93
CA VAL A 75 10.62 -18.71 15.39
C VAL A 75 12.07 -18.32 15.72
N ASN A 76 12.51 -18.52 16.97
CA ASN A 76 13.89 -18.24 17.37
C ASN A 76 14.90 -19.14 16.64
N HIS A 77 14.56 -20.41 16.43
CA HIS A 77 15.36 -21.33 15.65
C HIS A 77 15.49 -20.88 14.19
N TRP A 78 14.37 -20.50 13.57
CA TRP A 78 14.33 -19.99 12.21
C TRP A 78 15.10 -18.68 12.05
N ILE A 79 14.95 -17.72 12.99
CA ILE A 79 15.74 -16.47 13.00
C ILE A 79 17.24 -16.77 13.15
N ARG A 80 17.62 -17.73 14.00
CA ARG A 80 19.01 -18.14 14.15
C ARG A 80 19.56 -18.72 12.84
N GLN A 81 18.82 -19.60 12.20
CA GLN A 81 19.17 -20.12 10.88
C GLN A 81 19.30 -19.00 9.85
N LEU A 82 18.37 -18.05 9.79
CA LEU A 82 18.47 -16.88 8.91
C LEU A 82 19.72 -16.04 9.18
N ARG A 83 20.19 -15.93 10.42
CA ARG A 83 21.42 -15.17 10.73
C ARG A 83 22.68 -15.94 10.39
N GLU A 84 22.66 -17.26 10.57
CA GLU A 84 23.78 -18.15 10.26
C GLU A 84 23.94 -18.36 8.74
N TYR A 85 22.82 -18.45 8.00
CA TYR A 85 22.80 -18.67 6.55
C TYR A 85 22.61 -17.39 5.73
N GLY A 86 21.99 -16.33 6.29
CA GLY A 86 21.76 -15.03 5.62
C GLY A 86 23.00 -14.15 5.51
N HIS A 87 24.16 -14.65 5.94
CA HIS A 87 25.47 -14.10 5.60
C HIS A 87 26.20 -14.93 4.53
N SER A 88 25.51 -15.78 3.78
CA SER A 88 26.04 -16.32 2.52
C SER A 88 25.89 -15.25 1.44
N SER A 89 26.93 -15.06 0.62
CA SER A 89 27.09 -13.99 -0.37
C SER A 89 26.07 -14.06 -1.52
N TYR A 90 24.79 -13.85 -1.24
CA TYR A 90 23.78 -13.64 -2.26
C TYR A 90 23.66 -12.15 -2.54
N ASP A 91 24.25 -11.76 -3.66
CA ASP A 91 24.15 -10.43 -4.24
C ASP A 91 22.74 -10.24 -4.81
N TRP A 92 21.82 -9.79 -3.94
CA TRP A 92 20.42 -9.55 -4.25
C TRP A 92 20.22 -8.48 -5.35
N ASP A 93 21.25 -7.69 -5.65
CA ASP A 93 21.25 -6.73 -6.77
C ASP A 93 21.37 -7.45 -8.14
N THR A 94 22.08 -8.57 -8.22
CA THR A 94 22.28 -9.30 -9.49
C THR A 94 21.03 -10.07 -9.93
N GLN A 95 20.34 -10.74 -9.00
CA GLN A 95 19.12 -11.51 -9.32
C GLN A 95 17.95 -10.59 -9.74
N LEU A 96 17.78 -9.44 -9.09
CA LEU A 96 16.74 -8.47 -9.47
C LEU A 96 16.97 -7.87 -10.87
N ALA A 97 18.23 -7.75 -11.30
CA ALA A 97 18.57 -7.26 -12.63
C ALA A 97 18.37 -8.31 -13.73
N GLU A 98 18.51 -9.60 -13.42
CA GLU A 98 18.23 -10.71 -14.35
C GLU A 98 16.71 -10.98 -14.46
N ASP A 99 15.99 -11.02 -13.34
CA ASP A 99 14.54 -11.23 -13.32
C ASP A 99 13.75 -10.06 -13.97
N MET A 100 14.31 -8.85 -13.97
CA MET A 100 13.73 -7.70 -14.69
C MET A 100 14.03 -7.68 -16.20
N GLN A 101 14.96 -8.51 -16.71
CA GLN A 101 15.25 -8.64 -18.15
C GLN A 101 14.32 -9.63 -18.86
N ASP A 102 13.62 -10.48 -18.12
CA ASP A 102 12.71 -11.50 -18.64
C ASP A 102 11.21 -11.09 -18.65
N GLU A 103 10.88 -9.82 -18.39
CA GLU A 103 9.57 -9.28 -18.80
C GLU A 103 9.59 -9.01 -20.31
N PRO A 104 8.90 -9.82 -21.16
CA PRO A 104 8.68 -9.39 -22.53
C PRO A 104 7.83 -8.12 -22.45
N LEU A 105 8.36 -7.01 -22.96
CA LEU A 105 7.60 -5.80 -23.27
C LEU A 105 6.37 -6.23 -24.08
N SER A 106 5.22 -6.38 -23.41
CA SER A 106 3.96 -6.70 -24.07
C SER A 106 3.56 -5.47 -24.87
N SER A 107 3.75 -5.55 -26.18
CA SER A 107 3.22 -4.59 -27.16
C SER A 107 1.71 -4.69 -27.28
#